data_AF-A0A5R9IIJ6-F1
#
_entry.id   AF-A0A5R9IIJ6-F1
#
_cell.length_a   1.000
_cell.length_b   1.000
_cell.length_c   1.000
_cell.angle_alpha   90.00
_cell.angle_beta   90.00
_cell.angle_gamma   90.00
#
_symmetry.space_group_name_H-M   'P 1'
#
loop_
_entity.id
_entity.type
_entity.pdbx_description
1 polymer ?
#
loop_
_entity_poly.entity_id
_entity_poly.type
_entity_poly.pdbx_seq_one_letter_code
_entity_poly.pdbx_strand_id
1 'polypeptide(L)'
;MNKENKKKVDVVVGLSRLAGGTLIIVGSLIVYFFAQAAFDPNAVIEINGTPTRDQNAKIGALIFICLFPVLGMFLAFTPDKFMDKWVAKVIARLG
;
A
#
# COMPACT_ATOMS: atom_id res chain seq x y z
N MET A 1 -13.29 23.66 -13.39
CA MET A 1 -11.84 23.54 -13.11
C MET A 1 -11.08 24.07 -14.32
N ASN A 2 -10.11 24.97 -14.13
CA ASN A 2 -9.27 25.46 -15.24
C ASN A 2 -8.46 24.29 -15.85
N LYS A 3 -8.15 24.36 -17.15
CA LYS A 3 -7.43 23.32 -17.91
C LYS A 3 -6.09 22.94 -17.26
N GLU A 4 -5.38 23.91 -16.70
CA GLU A 4 -4.11 23.67 -16.01
C GLU A 4 -4.29 22.85 -14.72
N ASN A 5 -5.28 23.19 -13.90
CA ASN A 5 -5.58 22.46 -12.67
C ASN A 5 -6.08 21.04 -12.98
N LYS A 6 -6.83 20.86 -14.07
CA LYS A 6 -7.25 19.53 -14.52
C LYS A 6 -6.04 18.66 -14.89
N LYS A 7 -5.09 19.21 -15.66
CA LYS A 7 -3.86 18.49 -16.02
C LYS A 7 -3.06 18.06 -14.78
N LYS A 8 -2.95 18.92 -13.76
CA LYS A 8 -2.28 18.58 -12.48
C LYS A 8 -2.98 17.43 -11.76
N VAL A 9 -4.31 17.46 -11.69
CA VAL A 9 -5.12 16.37 -11.10
C VAL A 9 -4.88 15.07 -11.86
N ASP A 10 -5.03 15.08 -13.19
CA ASP A 10 -4.88 13.88 -14.03
C ASP A 10 -3.50 13.23 -13.86
N VAL A 11 -2.43 14.02 -13.79
CA VAL A 11 -1.06 13.53 -13.54
C VAL A 11 -0.94 12.87 -12.16
N VAL A 12 -1.44 13.53 -11.11
CA VAL A 12 -1.37 12.99 -9.74
C VAL A 12 -2.20 11.71 -9.61
N VAL A 13 -3.37 11.63 -10.24
CA VAL A 13 -4.18 10.42 -10.27
C VAL A 13 -3.46 9.30 -11.02
N GLY A 14 -2.86 9.59 -12.17
CA GLY A 14 -2.05 8.63 -12.92
C GLY A 14 -0.87 8.09 -12.12
N LEU A 15 -0.11 8.96 -11.45
CA LEU A 15 0.99 8.58 -10.57
C LEU A 15 0.51 7.77 -9.36
N SER A 16 -0.63 8.12 -8.78
CA SER A 16 -1.22 7.38 -7.65
C SER A 16 -1.59 5.96 -8.06
N ARG A 17 -2.14 5.78 -9.27
CA ARG A 17 -2.46 4.46 -9.82
C ARG A 17 -1.22 3.63 -10.09
N LEU A 18 -0.19 4.24 -10.66
CA LEU A 18 1.11 3.59 -10.87
C LEU A 18 1.71 3.14 -9.53
N ALA A 19 1.74 4.02 -8.54
CA ALA A 19 2.21 3.71 -7.19
C ALA A 19 1.39 2.59 -6.56
N GLY A 20 0.06 2.61 -6.70
CA GLY A 20 -0.83 1.55 -6.27
C GLY A 20 -0.49 0.20 -6.91
N GLY A 21 -0.32 0.16 -8.23
CA GLY A 21 0.05 -1.04 -8.98
C GLY A 21 1.39 -1.63 -8.51
N THR A 22 2.41 -0.78 -8.35
CA THR A 22 3.71 -1.18 -7.81
C THR A 22 3.58 -1.72 -6.38
N LEU A 23 2.77 -1.06 -5.54
CA LEU A 23 2.56 -1.47 -4.15
C LEU A 23 1.83 -2.82 -4.05
N ILE A 24 0.92 -3.13 -4.98
CA ILE A 24 0.31 -4.47 -5.09
C ILE A 24 1.39 -5.51 -5.36
N ILE A 25 2.24 -5.30 -6.38
CA ILE A 25 3.25 -6.27 -6.79
C ILE A 25 4.27 -6.48 -5.65
N VAL A 26 4.87 -5.40 -5.17
CA VAL A 26 5.89 -5.46 -4.11
C VAL A 26 5.27 -5.99 -2.82
N GLY A 27 4.11 -5.49 -2.42
CA GLY A 27 3.40 -5.95 -1.22
C GLY A 27 3.07 -7.44 -1.28
N SER A 28 2.60 -7.94 -2.43
CA SER A 28 2.31 -9.37 -2.61
C SER A 28 3.56 -10.25 -2.53
N LEU A 29 4.69 -9.78 -3.09
CA LEU A 29 5.96 -10.49 -2.96
C LEU A 29 6.43 -10.55 -1.49
N ILE A 30 6.33 -9.44 -0.76
CA ILE A 30 6.70 -9.41 0.67
C ILE A 30 5.80 -10.36 1.45
N VAL A 31 4.48 -10.34 1.24
CA VAL A 31 3.54 -11.29 1.87
C VAL A 31 3.94 -12.73 1.56
N TYR A 32 4.24 -13.05 0.29
CA TYR A 32 4.59 -14.42 -0.12
C TYR A 32 5.84 -14.95 0.60
N PHE A 33 6.91 -14.16 0.67
CA PHE A 33 8.13 -14.57 1.38
C PHE A 33 7.94 -14.60 2.90
N PHE A 34 7.25 -13.60 3.45
CA PHE A 34 7.07 -13.50 4.90
C PHE A 34 6.09 -14.56 5.43
N ALA A 35 5.06 -14.92 4.68
CA ALA A 35 4.10 -15.96 5.05
C ALA A 35 4.81 -17.30 5.30
N GLN A 36 5.79 -17.66 4.46
CA GLN A 36 6.56 -18.90 4.64
C GLN A 36 7.30 -18.90 5.99
N ALA A 37 7.94 -17.79 6.35
CA ALA A 37 8.62 -17.65 7.63
C ALA A 37 7.66 -17.55 8.83
N ALA A 38 6.47 -16.99 8.62
CA ALA A 38 5.45 -16.87 9.66
C ALA A 38 4.82 -18.21 10.05
N PHE A 39 4.63 -19.11 9.07
CA PHE A 39 4.05 -20.44 9.28
C PHE A 39 5.08 -21.52 9.65
N ASP A 40 6.38 -21.25 9.51
CA ASP A 40 7.42 -22.14 10.02
C ASP A 40 7.55 -22.00 11.56
N PRO A 41 7.25 -23.07 12.34
CA PRO A 41 7.36 -23.04 13.79
C PRO A 41 8.80 -22.87 14.29
N ASN A 42 9.80 -23.27 13.50
CA ASN A 42 11.21 -23.23 13.86
C ASN A 42 11.90 -21.93 13.45
N ALA A 43 11.32 -21.19 12.48
CA ALA A 43 11.88 -19.93 12.03
C ALA A 43 11.90 -18.89 13.16
N VAL A 44 13.00 -18.13 13.27
CA VAL A 44 13.07 -16.92 14.09
C VAL A 44 12.95 -15.75 13.14
N ILE A 45 11.98 -14.87 13.38
CA ILE A 45 11.83 -13.65 12.58
C ILE A 45 12.04 -12.43 13.47
N GLU A 46 12.60 -11.38 12.89
CA GLU A 46 12.81 -10.12 13.58
C GLU A 46 11.61 -9.21 13.38
N ILE A 47 10.92 -8.87 14.47
CA ILE A 47 9.79 -7.94 14.46
C ILE A 47 10.23 -6.71 15.27
N ASN A 48 10.28 -5.55 14.61
CA ASN A 48 10.68 -4.27 15.24
C ASN A 48 12.02 -4.35 16.00
N GLY A 49 13.02 -5.08 15.48
CA GLY A 49 14.32 -5.24 16.15
C GLY A 49 14.40 -6.38 17.16
N THR A 50 13.28 -7.08 17.43
CA THR A 50 13.24 -8.17 18.41
C THR A 50 13.08 -9.54 17.72
N PRO A 51 14.03 -10.47 17.87
CA PRO A 51 13.90 -11.82 17.35
C PRO A 51 12.79 -12.57 18.10
N THR A 52 11.82 -13.11 17.36
CA THR A 52 10.61 -13.70 17.92
C THR A 52 10.29 -15.05 17.28
N ARG A 53 9.97 -16.04 18.13
CA ARG A 53 9.40 -17.34 17.73
C ARG A 53 7.90 -17.46 17.98
N ASP A 54 7.33 -16.53 18.75
CA ASP A 54 5.92 -16.52 19.10
C ASP A 54 5.02 -16.45 17.85
N GLN A 55 4.24 -17.50 17.64
CA GLN A 55 3.43 -17.65 16.43
C GLN A 55 2.36 -16.57 16.31
N ASN A 56 1.80 -16.10 17.42
CA ASN A 56 0.80 -15.03 17.40
C ASN A 56 1.41 -13.70 16.93
N ALA A 57 2.61 -13.37 17.39
CA ALA A 57 3.36 -12.21 16.91
C ALA A 57 3.70 -12.32 15.42
N LYS A 58 4.11 -13.51 14.95
CA LYS A 58 4.37 -13.75 13.52
C LYS A 58 3.12 -13.54 12.65
N ILE A 59 1.98 -14.06 13.09
CA ILE A 59 0.69 -13.89 12.40
C ILE A 59 0.27 -12.41 12.41
N GLY A 60 0.43 -11.72 13.54
CA GLY A 60 0.15 -10.28 13.62
C GLY A 60 0.98 -9.46 12.64
N ALA A 61 2.28 -9.75 12.53
CA ALA A 61 3.15 -9.12 11.54
C ALA A 61 2.75 -9.44 10.10
N LEU A 62 2.36 -10.69 9.81
CA LEU A 62 1.87 -11.07 8.48
C LEU A 62 0.60 -10.29 8.10
N ILE A 63 -0.36 -10.15 9.03
CA ILE A 63 -1.58 -9.35 8.81
C ILE A 63 -1.22 -7.89 8.48
N PHE A 64 -0.26 -7.31 9.20
CA PHE A 64 0.21 -5.95 8.92
C PHE A 64 0.82 -5.83 7.52
N ILE A 65 1.65 -6.78 7.11
CA ILE A 65 2.27 -6.78 5.78
C ILE A 65 1.21 -6.96 4.68
N CYS A 66 0.14 -7.73 4.92
CA CYS A 66 -0.99 -7.84 4.00
C CYS A 66 -1.71 -6.50 3.75
N LEU A 67 -1.55 -5.49 4.61
CA LEU A 67 -2.11 -4.16 4.36
C LEU A 67 -1.46 -3.47 3.15
N PHE A 68 -0.20 -3.76 2.83
CA PHE A 68 0.51 -3.13 1.70
C PHE A 68 -0.16 -3.42 0.36
N PRO A 69 -0.38 -4.68 -0.06
CA PRO A 69 -1.09 -4.95 -1.31
C PRO A 69 -2.54 -4.48 -1.27
N VAL A 70 -3.20 -4.49 -0.10
CA VAL A 70 -4.57 -3.96 0.05
C VAL A 70 -4.61 -2.46 -0.21
N LEU A 71 -3.70 -1.67 0.39
CA LEU A 71 -3.58 -0.24 0.11
C LEU A 71 -3.21 0.01 -1.36
N GLY A 72 -2.38 -0.84 -1.94
CA GLY A 72 -2.06 -0.81 -3.36
C GLY A 72 -3.30 -0.98 -4.23
N MET A 73 -4.18 -1.93 -3.89
CA MET A 73 -5.46 -2.14 -4.58
C MET A 73 -6.36 -0.92 -4.47
N PHE A 74 -6.47 -0.30 -3.29
CA PHE A 74 -7.21 0.95 -3.15
C PHE A 74 -6.64 2.03 -4.06
N LEU A 75 -5.34 2.27 -4.06
CA LEU A 75 -4.74 3.32 -4.90
C LEU A 75 -4.85 3.04 -6.40
N ALA A 76 -4.71 1.78 -6.81
CA ALA A 76 -4.77 1.39 -8.22
C ALA A 76 -6.21 1.39 -8.78
N PHE A 77 -7.18 0.92 -7.99
CA PHE A 77 -8.53 0.63 -8.47
C PHE A 77 -9.61 1.59 -7.94
N THR A 78 -9.26 2.63 -7.18
CA THR A 78 -10.26 3.64 -6.78
C THR A 78 -10.84 4.32 -8.03
N PRO A 79 -12.18 4.48 -8.12
CA PRO A 79 -12.81 5.16 -9.24
C PRO A 79 -12.33 6.61 -9.39
N ASP A 80 -12.11 7.05 -10.63
CA ASP A 80 -11.58 8.38 -10.96
C ASP A 80 -12.36 9.50 -10.26
N LYS A 81 -13.69 9.41 -10.23
CA LYS A 81 -14.56 10.41 -9.58
C LYS A 81 -14.18 10.68 -8.12
N PHE A 82 -13.74 9.68 -7.37
CA PHE A 82 -13.32 9.84 -5.98
C PHE A 82 -11.90 10.38 -5.90
N MET A 83 -10.97 9.81 -6.67
CA MET A 83 -9.58 10.26 -6.71
C MET A 83 -9.46 11.71 -7.15
N ASP A 84 -10.16 12.09 -8.22
CA ASP A 84 -10.20 13.47 -8.74
C ASP A 84 -10.67 14.45 -7.68
N LYS A 85 -11.75 14.10 -6.94
CA LYS A 85 -12.31 14.96 -5.89
C LYS A 85 -11.34 15.12 -4.72
N TRP A 86 -10.68 14.04 -4.32
CA TRP A 86 -9.68 14.05 -3.24
C TRP A 86 -8.44 14.85 -3.64
N VAL A 87 -7.87 14.56 -4.80
CA VAL A 87 -6.69 15.24 -5.33
C VAL A 87 -6.95 16.72 -5.57
N ALA A 88 -8.10 17.08 -6.14
CA ALA A 88 -8.48 18.49 -6.32
C ALA A 88 -8.59 19.23 -4.99
N LYS A 89 -9.11 18.57 -3.93
CA LYS A 89 -9.18 19.15 -2.59
C LYS A 89 -7.80 19.32 -1.95
N VAL A 90 -6.87 18.40 -2.19
CA VAL A 90 -5.48 18.47 -1.71
C VAL A 90 -4.73 19.61 -2.41
N ILE A 91 -4.81 19.67 -3.75
CA ILE A 91 -4.18 20.73 -4.54
C ILE A 91 -4.71 22.11 -4.14
N ALA A 92 -6.03 22.25 -3.93
CA ALA A 92 -6.65 23.50 -3.50
C ALA A 92 -6.30 23.93 -2.07
N ARG A 93 -5.71 23.05 -1.26
CA ARG A 93 -5.20 23.38 0.09
C ARG A 93 -3.70 23.66 0.10
N LEU A 94 -2.97 23.22 -0.92
CA LEU A 94 -1.51 23.32 -1.02
C LEU A 94 -1.05 24.46 -1.93
N GLY A 95 -1.93 24.95 -2.82
CA GLY A 95 -1.72 26.16 -3.63
C GLY A 95 -2.60 27.30 -3.17
#